data_AF-W7SW03-F1
#
_entry.id   AF-W7SW03-F1
#
_cell.length_a   1.000
_cell.length_b   1.000
_cell.length_c   1.000
_cell.angle_alpha   90.00
_cell.angle_beta   90.00
_cell.angle_gamma   90.00
#
_symmetry.space_group_name_H-M   'P 1'
#
loop_
_entity.id
_entity.type
_entity.pdbx_description
1 polymer ?
#
loop_
_entity_poly.entity_id
_entity_poly.type
_entity_poly.pdbx_seq_one_letter_code
_entity_poly.pdbx_strand_id
1 'polypeptide(L)'
;MICSFWSGQARCDDPDYLADRQADAGRMVGERARTELLARAHAANGDRVHRWLRAAADLAPDRARRADTLMEHAIACLVSGKSAECLASTDTLLHELSDQLSPERLQEAHLTHVAALHATGDLVTTEQIARGEWWPWPGRPVEQAISRAGALYALGRWQQVRDLLADTDRLWRGFPDARRQAELLESLAGLWLGEREQFDRGLAALFDRGGDPGDHRRQMIHYVGALLTVGEIEPTLRLLAGNGRESLLGLAEQAGFAARRGRFDEALELTRQRILRGPSFGYGPSEVAMFQSASVILLARGRVSRARDLLTGVQAAQPVLPHLLAGVEAWICTALGEYERARAMVDASLVKATEAGEVVGIDELCFVAFHHAFVAGDLASAASCVRRAELVARRLGTPRARMNSLLVEAALNSDRDAGAAALRLARELGEPLRLASVIEQLVRYGAAEPRLLPEAYEILGELDALLLRSWTRTLMREHNIPIPGRQSTVAETQRLLAVLVADGLGNRQLATVLQTSEKSVEGKLSRLFQQTGYRSRVELAMAIFNGQLEV
;
A
#
# COMPACT_ATOMS: atom_id res chain seq x y z
N MET A 1 43.40 -12.79 -15.01
CA MET A 1 42.52 -11.64 -14.67
C MET A 1 42.22 -11.54 -13.17
N ILE A 2 42.10 -12.65 -12.43
CA ILE A 2 41.92 -12.64 -10.96
C ILE A 2 43.21 -12.17 -10.22
N CYS A 3 44.40 -12.64 -10.62
CA CYS A 3 45.66 -12.24 -9.96
C CYS A 3 46.04 -10.76 -10.15
N SER A 4 45.57 -10.09 -11.20
CA SER A 4 45.86 -8.67 -11.50
C SER A 4 45.04 -7.69 -10.65
N PHE A 5 43.97 -8.15 -9.99
CA PHE A 5 43.14 -7.33 -9.10
C PHE A 5 43.71 -7.29 -7.67
N TRP A 6 44.26 -8.41 -7.19
CA TRP A 6 44.94 -8.50 -5.90
C TRP A 6 46.25 -7.71 -5.84
N SER A 7 46.88 -7.44 -6.99
CA SER A 7 48.07 -6.58 -7.11
C SER A 7 47.75 -5.07 -7.24
N GLY A 8 46.46 -4.68 -7.23
CA GLY A 8 46.03 -3.28 -7.33
C GLY A 8 46.18 -2.65 -8.73
N GLN A 9 46.39 -3.45 -9.78
CA GLN A 9 46.65 -2.96 -11.14
C GLN A 9 45.40 -2.74 -12.01
N ALA A 10 44.21 -3.15 -11.56
CA ALA A 10 42.96 -2.92 -12.25
C ALA A 10 42.13 -1.87 -11.49
N ARG A 11 41.77 -0.77 -12.16
CA ARG A 11 40.85 0.25 -11.65
C ARG A 11 39.53 0.18 -12.42
N CYS A 12 38.43 0.13 -11.68
CA CYS A 12 37.07 0.29 -12.20
C CYS A 12 36.42 1.45 -11.44
N ASP A 13 35.68 2.30 -12.15
CA ASP A 13 35.03 3.47 -11.58
C ASP A 13 33.73 3.10 -10.82
N ASP A 14 33.21 1.88 -10.98
CA ASP A 14 32.11 1.36 -10.16
C ASP A 14 32.65 0.95 -8.78
N PRO A 15 32.26 1.66 -7.69
CA PRO A 15 32.76 1.40 -6.34
C PRO A 15 32.36 0.02 -5.80
N ASP A 16 31.40 -0.65 -6.42
CA ASP A 16 30.89 -1.98 -6.04
C ASP A 16 31.49 -3.12 -6.87
N TYR A 17 32.23 -2.80 -7.94
CA TYR A 17 32.77 -3.80 -8.86
C TYR A 17 33.62 -4.86 -8.13
N LEU A 18 34.42 -4.45 -7.15
CA LEU A 18 35.24 -5.37 -6.35
C LEU A 18 34.38 -6.35 -5.55
N ALA A 19 33.30 -5.87 -4.91
CA ALA A 19 32.37 -6.72 -4.17
C ALA A 19 31.68 -7.72 -5.12
N ASP A 20 31.28 -7.28 -6.31
CA ASP A 20 30.72 -8.17 -7.34
C ASP A 20 31.71 -9.25 -7.79
N ARG A 21 32.98 -8.89 -8.02
CA ARG A 21 34.01 -9.86 -8.38
C ARG A 21 34.35 -10.82 -7.24
N GLN A 22 34.33 -10.36 -5.99
CA GLN A 22 34.53 -11.19 -4.81
C GLN A 22 33.38 -12.18 -4.63
N ALA A 23 32.13 -11.73 -4.84
CA ALA A 23 30.96 -12.60 -4.82
C ALA A 23 31.02 -13.66 -5.95
N ASP A 24 31.45 -13.28 -7.16
CA ASP A 24 31.66 -14.21 -8.28
C ASP A 24 32.77 -15.24 -8.02
N ALA A 25 33.84 -14.83 -7.34
CA ALA A 25 34.97 -15.72 -7.05
C ALA A 25 34.63 -16.80 -6.01
N GLY A 26 33.58 -16.60 -5.20
CA GLY A 26 33.10 -17.57 -4.23
C GLY A 26 34.22 -18.05 -3.29
N ARG A 27 34.32 -19.36 -3.06
CA ARG A 27 35.31 -19.96 -2.14
C ARG A 27 36.78 -19.81 -2.55
N MET A 28 37.07 -19.22 -3.71
CA MET A 28 38.45 -18.94 -4.14
C MET A 28 39.06 -17.72 -3.44
N VAL A 29 38.27 -16.97 -2.66
CA VAL A 29 38.72 -15.82 -1.86
C VAL A 29 38.58 -16.09 -0.36
N GLY A 30 39.43 -15.45 0.46
CA GLY A 30 39.51 -15.69 1.92
C GLY A 30 38.70 -14.70 2.78
N GLU A 31 38.89 -14.76 4.10
CA GLU A 31 38.15 -13.98 5.13
C GLU A 31 38.12 -12.46 4.89
N ARG A 32 39.17 -11.90 4.27
CA ARG A 32 39.21 -10.49 3.89
C ARG A 32 38.07 -10.13 2.93
N ALA A 33 37.75 -10.99 1.97
CA ALA A 33 36.66 -10.76 1.02
C ALA A 33 35.30 -10.84 1.72
N ARG A 34 35.11 -11.76 2.67
CA ARG A 34 33.89 -11.80 3.50
C ARG A 34 33.68 -10.49 4.25
N THR A 35 34.70 -9.98 4.91
CA THR A 35 34.62 -8.72 5.67
C THR A 35 34.24 -7.54 4.76
N GLU A 36 34.82 -7.50 3.57
CA GLU A 36 34.50 -6.46 2.57
C GLU A 36 33.07 -6.59 2.03
N LEU A 37 32.63 -7.80 1.70
CA LEU A 37 31.25 -8.07 1.26
C LEU A 37 30.22 -7.65 2.32
N LEU A 38 30.46 -7.95 3.60
CA LEU A 38 29.58 -7.55 4.69
C LEU A 38 29.55 -6.03 4.86
N ALA A 39 30.72 -5.39 4.91
CA ALA A 39 30.80 -3.93 5.02
C ALA A 39 30.08 -3.23 3.86
N ARG A 40 30.20 -3.77 2.63
CA ARG A 40 29.50 -3.26 1.45
C ARG A 40 28.00 -3.53 1.51
N ALA A 41 27.58 -4.72 1.92
CA ALA A 41 26.17 -5.05 2.10
C ALA A 41 25.49 -4.15 3.14
N HIS A 42 26.18 -3.80 4.22
CA HIS A 42 25.65 -2.91 5.27
C HIS A 42 25.65 -1.43 4.86
N ALA A 43 26.53 -1.02 3.95
CA ALA A 43 26.60 0.36 3.44
C ALA A 43 25.70 0.61 2.23
N ALA A 44 25.34 -0.44 1.49
CA ALA A 44 24.57 -0.34 0.26
C ALA A 44 23.07 -0.59 0.49
N ASN A 45 22.27 -0.07 -0.43
CA ASN A 45 20.86 -0.42 -0.58
C ASN A 45 20.64 -1.02 -1.99
N GLY A 46 19.70 -1.94 -2.11
CA GLY A 46 19.23 -2.44 -3.41
C GLY A 46 19.68 -3.86 -3.76
N ASP A 47 19.56 -4.20 -5.04
CA ASP A 47 19.52 -5.59 -5.51
C ASP A 47 20.90 -6.29 -5.53
N ARG A 48 21.98 -5.65 -5.10
CA ARG A 48 23.30 -6.32 -4.96
C ARG A 48 23.51 -6.90 -3.55
N VAL A 49 22.79 -6.37 -2.55
CA VAL A 49 22.97 -6.67 -1.12
C VAL A 49 22.80 -8.16 -0.83
N HIS A 50 21.71 -8.77 -1.29
CA HIS A 50 21.46 -10.20 -1.05
C HIS A 50 22.53 -11.09 -1.69
N ARG A 51 23.02 -10.75 -2.90
CA ARG A 51 24.09 -11.52 -3.55
C ARG A 51 25.38 -11.48 -2.73
N TRP A 52 25.75 -10.32 -2.21
CA TRP A 52 26.94 -10.18 -1.37
C TRP A 52 26.78 -10.88 -0.02
N LEU A 53 25.61 -10.78 0.62
CA LEU A 53 25.31 -11.49 1.86
C LEU A 53 25.36 -13.02 1.65
N ARG A 54 24.83 -13.52 0.54
CA ARG A 54 24.91 -14.96 0.22
C ARG A 54 26.35 -15.43 0.07
N ALA A 55 27.15 -14.70 -0.70
CA ALA A 55 28.57 -15.01 -0.86
C ALA A 55 29.35 -14.92 0.47
N ALA A 56 29.05 -13.93 1.31
CA ALA A 56 29.65 -13.79 2.64
C ALA A 56 29.28 -14.94 3.59
N ALA A 57 28.06 -15.49 3.47
CA ALA A 57 27.62 -16.67 4.20
C ALA A 57 28.38 -17.94 3.75
N ASP A 58 28.61 -18.10 2.45
CA ASP A 58 29.38 -19.23 1.89
C ASP A 58 30.86 -19.19 2.27
N LEU A 59 31.38 -17.99 2.59
CA LEU A 59 32.75 -17.74 3.06
C LEU A 59 32.88 -17.74 4.59
N ALA A 60 31.81 -17.99 5.34
CA ALA A 60 31.85 -17.98 6.79
C ALA A 60 32.81 -19.05 7.34
N PRO A 61 33.71 -18.68 8.29
CA PRO A 61 34.74 -19.61 8.79
C PRO A 61 34.17 -20.65 9.77
N ASP A 62 32.99 -20.40 10.33
CA ASP A 62 32.32 -21.28 11.28
C ASP A 62 30.79 -21.25 11.08
N ARG A 63 30.11 -22.23 11.71
CA ARG A 63 28.66 -22.42 11.60
C ARG A 63 27.85 -21.27 12.21
N ALA A 64 28.33 -20.65 13.28
CA ALA A 64 27.63 -19.54 13.95
C ALA A 64 27.63 -18.29 13.08
N ARG A 65 28.80 -17.88 12.58
CA ARG A 65 28.92 -16.76 11.63
C ARG A 65 28.15 -17.01 10.34
N ARG A 66 28.08 -18.26 9.89
CA ARG A 66 27.25 -18.65 8.74
C ARG A 66 25.78 -18.43 9.05
N ALA A 67 25.30 -18.85 10.22
CA ALA A 67 23.93 -18.67 10.64
C ALA A 67 23.55 -17.19 10.73
N ASP A 68 24.38 -16.35 11.36
CA ASP A 68 24.13 -14.90 11.44
C ASP A 68 24.05 -14.26 10.05
N THR A 69 24.98 -14.60 9.16
CA THR A 69 25.00 -14.02 7.80
C THR A 69 23.82 -14.50 6.96
N LEU A 70 23.40 -15.77 7.11
CA LEU A 70 22.21 -16.29 6.43
C LEU A 70 20.93 -15.66 6.97
N MET A 71 20.88 -15.28 8.24
CA MET A 71 19.73 -14.57 8.81
C MET A 71 19.62 -13.16 8.21
N GLU A 72 20.73 -12.41 8.14
CA GLU A 72 20.76 -11.12 7.45
C GLU A 72 20.37 -11.25 5.98
N HIS A 73 20.88 -12.28 5.30
CA HIS A 73 20.51 -12.59 3.92
C HIS A 73 19.01 -12.86 3.77
N ALA A 74 18.41 -13.69 4.64
CA ALA A 74 16.99 -14.00 4.60
C ALA A 74 16.12 -12.74 4.74
N ILE A 75 16.42 -11.90 5.72
CA ILE A 75 15.71 -10.63 5.95
C ILE A 75 15.84 -9.71 4.72
N ALA A 76 17.06 -9.55 4.19
CA ALA A 76 17.30 -8.74 3.00
C ALA A 76 16.51 -9.25 1.79
N CYS A 77 16.49 -10.57 1.57
CA CYS A 77 15.68 -11.19 0.52
C CYS A 77 14.19 -10.91 0.70
N LEU A 78 13.65 -11.08 1.92
CA LEU A 78 12.23 -10.83 2.20
C LEU A 78 11.86 -9.37 1.91
N VAL A 79 12.64 -8.41 2.43
CA VAL A 79 12.41 -6.98 2.19
C VAL A 79 12.49 -6.64 0.70
N SER A 80 13.40 -7.27 -0.05
CA SER A 80 13.52 -7.08 -1.50
C SER A 80 12.49 -7.86 -2.34
N GLY A 81 11.60 -8.66 -1.74
CA GLY A 81 10.63 -9.49 -2.47
C GLY A 81 11.17 -10.79 -3.08
N LYS A 82 12.38 -11.19 -2.69
CA LYS A 82 13.05 -12.42 -3.12
C LYS A 82 12.68 -13.59 -2.21
N SER A 83 11.38 -13.83 -2.05
CA SER A 83 10.84 -14.73 -1.03
C SER A 83 11.30 -16.18 -1.20
N ALA A 84 11.54 -16.64 -2.43
CA ALA A 84 12.13 -17.97 -2.68
C ALA A 84 13.57 -18.11 -2.15
N GLU A 85 14.40 -17.08 -2.29
CA GLU A 85 15.77 -17.06 -1.75
C GLU A 85 15.76 -16.93 -0.21
N CYS A 86 14.78 -16.19 0.33
CA CYS A 86 14.49 -16.13 1.76
C CYS A 86 14.11 -17.51 2.32
N LEU A 87 13.21 -18.23 1.65
CA LEU A 87 12.84 -19.60 2.03
C LEU A 87 14.05 -20.52 2.04
N ALA A 88 14.86 -20.53 0.98
CA ALA A 88 16.06 -21.37 0.94
C ALA A 88 17.03 -21.08 2.09
N SER A 89 17.16 -19.80 2.48
CA SER A 89 18.07 -19.39 3.57
C SER A 89 17.51 -19.76 4.94
N THR A 90 16.22 -19.51 5.16
CA THR A 90 15.54 -19.88 6.42
C THR A 90 15.41 -21.38 6.58
N ASP A 91 15.20 -22.14 5.50
CA ASP A 91 15.19 -23.60 5.52
C ASP A 91 16.54 -24.16 6.00
N THR A 92 17.65 -23.65 5.43
CA THR A 92 19.02 -23.97 5.90
C THR A 92 19.18 -23.62 7.38
N LEU A 93 18.72 -22.44 7.81
CA LEU A 93 18.80 -22.01 9.21
C LEU A 93 18.05 -22.94 10.16
N LEU A 94 16.81 -23.30 9.82
CA LEU A 94 15.92 -24.07 10.69
C LEU A 94 16.27 -25.56 10.71
N HIS A 95 16.75 -26.12 9.60
CA HIS A 95 17.05 -27.55 9.49
C HIS A 95 18.52 -27.89 9.79
N GLU A 96 19.47 -27.04 9.37
CA GLU A 96 20.90 -27.37 9.45
C GLU A 96 21.67 -26.59 10.51
N LEU A 97 21.20 -25.39 10.90
CA LEU A 97 21.97 -24.45 11.74
C LEU A 97 21.19 -23.97 12.98
N SER A 98 20.09 -24.63 13.32
CA SER A 98 19.22 -24.21 14.42
C SER A 98 19.90 -24.28 15.79
N ASP A 99 20.88 -25.17 15.93
CA ASP A 99 21.75 -25.32 17.10
C ASP A 99 22.69 -24.12 17.31
N GLN A 100 22.86 -23.27 16.30
CA GLN A 100 23.69 -22.07 16.34
C GLN A 100 22.90 -20.79 16.61
N LEU A 101 21.56 -20.86 16.62
CA LEU A 101 20.69 -19.70 16.81
C LEU A 101 20.37 -19.50 18.28
N SER A 102 20.44 -18.24 18.73
CA SER A 102 19.81 -17.87 20.00
C SER A 102 18.29 -18.05 19.90
N PRO A 103 17.56 -18.20 21.02
CA PRO A 103 16.11 -18.32 20.97
C PRO A 103 15.42 -17.15 20.25
N GLU A 104 15.96 -15.94 20.39
CA GLU A 104 15.47 -14.75 19.68
C GLU A 104 15.65 -14.86 18.17
N ARG A 105 16.85 -15.27 17.71
CA ARG A 105 17.13 -15.46 16.28
C ARG A 105 16.39 -16.63 15.68
N LEU A 106 16.16 -17.69 16.45
CA LEU A 106 15.34 -18.82 16.04
C LEU A 106 13.89 -18.38 15.81
N GLN A 107 13.33 -17.59 16.73
CA GLN A 107 12.00 -17.03 16.56
C GLN A 107 11.90 -16.09 15.35
N GLU A 108 12.91 -15.23 15.15
CA GLU A 108 12.98 -14.37 13.98
C GLU A 108 13.05 -15.18 12.67
N ALA A 109 13.82 -16.28 12.66
CA ALA A 109 13.90 -17.19 11.52
C ALA A 109 12.56 -17.86 11.22
N HIS A 110 11.80 -18.28 12.24
CA HIS A 110 10.44 -18.82 12.05
C HIS A 110 9.49 -17.80 11.42
N LEU A 111 9.42 -16.57 11.95
CA LEU A 111 8.54 -15.53 11.41
C LEU A 111 8.93 -15.14 9.98
N THR A 112 10.24 -15.05 9.72
CA THR A 112 10.78 -14.76 8.39
C THR A 112 10.43 -15.87 7.40
N HIS A 113 10.50 -17.14 7.83
CA HIS A 113 10.11 -18.29 7.01
C HIS A 113 8.61 -18.29 6.71
N VAL A 114 7.76 -18.09 7.71
CA VAL A 114 6.29 -18.02 7.57
C VAL A 114 5.89 -16.88 6.62
N ALA A 115 6.49 -15.70 6.77
CA ALA A 115 6.24 -14.58 5.87
C ALA A 115 6.66 -14.91 4.42
N ALA A 116 7.77 -15.62 4.24
CA ALA A 116 8.26 -16.02 2.93
C ALA A 116 7.36 -17.09 2.28
N LEU A 117 6.85 -18.06 3.04
CA LEU A 117 5.87 -19.07 2.56
C LEU A 117 4.63 -18.36 1.99
N HIS A 118 4.06 -17.45 2.78
CA HIS A 118 2.92 -16.64 2.36
C HIS A 118 3.24 -15.82 1.11
N ALA A 119 4.39 -15.14 1.09
CA ALA A 119 4.81 -14.31 -0.05
C ALA A 119 5.06 -15.10 -1.34
N THR A 120 5.46 -16.37 -1.25
CA THR A 120 5.57 -17.27 -2.41
C THR A 120 4.25 -17.91 -2.85
N GLY A 121 3.16 -17.67 -2.11
CA GLY A 121 1.85 -18.25 -2.40
C GLY A 121 1.66 -19.68 -1.89
N ASP A 122 2.53 -20.18 -0.99
CA ASP A 122 2.30 -21.46 -0.31
C ASP A 122 1.32 -21.29 0.85
N LEU A 123 0.07 -21.01 0.48
CA LEU A 123 -1.03 -20.79 1.41
C LEU A 123 -1.42 -22.07 2.15
N VAL A 124 -1.17 -23.25 1.55
CA VAL A 124 -1.50 -24.54 2.17
C VAL A 124 -0.62 -24.78 3.38
N THR A 125 0.70 -24.66 3.24
CA THR A 125 1.63 -24.81 4.36
C THR A 125 1.40 -23.72 5.41
N THR A 126 1.17 -22.48 4.98
CA THR A 126 0.87 -21.36 5.89
C THR A 126 -0.39 -21.64 6.74
N GLU A 127 -1.45 -22.20 6.14
CA GLU A 127 -2.68 -22.58 6.83
C GLU A 127 -2.47 -23.74 7.80
N GLN A 128 -1.68 -24.75 7.42
CA GLN A 128 -1.33 -25.87 8.32
C GLN A 128 -0.56 -25.40 9.55
N ILE A 129 0.38 -24.46 9.38
CA ILE A 129 1.08 -23.81 10.49
C ILE A 129 0.07 -23.08 11.37
N ALA A 130 -0.79 -22.23 10.79
CA ALA A 130 -1.79 -21.47 11.54
C ALA A 130 -2.67 -22.36 12.44
N ARG A 131 -3.15 -23.49 11.90
CA ARG A 131 -3.93 -24.49 12.63
C ARG A 131 -3.13 -25.28 13.67
N GLY A 132 -1.80 -25.23 13.61
CA GLY A 132 -0.91 -26.02 14.46
C GLY A 132 -0.81 -27.49 14.05
N GLU A 133 -1.21 -27.82 12.81
CA GLU A 133 -1.20 -29.18 12.26
C GLU A 133 0.19 -29.61 11.77
N TRP A 134 1.04 -28.64 11.42
CA TRP A 134 2.36 -28.88 10.87
C TRP A 134 3.40 -27.95 11.49
N TRP A 135 4.48 -28.54 12.04
CA TRP A 135 5.60 -27.82 12.63
C TRP A 135 6.85 -28.72 12.71
N PRO A 136 7.70 -28.76 11.65
CA PRO A 136 8.88 -29.63 11.63
C PRO A 136 10.12 -28.97 12.25
N TRP A 137 10.03 -27.70 12.66
CA TRP A 137 11.17 -26.91 13.08
C TRP A 137 11.45 -27.01 14.59
N PRO A 138 12.72 -26.91 15.01
CA PRO A 138 13.07 -26.87 16.42
C PRO A 138 12.53 -25.60 17.09
N GLY A 139 12.16 -25.69 18.36
CA GLY A 139 11.65 -24.56 19.12
C GLY A 139 10.92 -25.03 20.38
N ARG A 140 10.71 -24.11 21.33
CA ARG A 140 9.87 -24.38 22.51
C ARG A 140 8.42 -24.04 22.15
N PRO A 141 7.44 -24.40 22.99
CA PRO A 141 6.03 -24.07 22.74
C PRO A 141 5.76 -22.57 22.56
N VAL A 142 6.58 -21.71 23.17
CA VAL A 142 6.47 -20.25 23.00
C VAL A 142 6.80 -19.82 21.56
N GLU A 143 7.86 -20.37 20.96
CA GLU A 143 8.22 -20.03 19.58
C GLU A 143 7.18 -20.53 18.58
N GLN A 144 6.66 -21.73 18.80
CA GLN A 144 5.57 -22.27 17.99
C GLN A 144 4.33 -21.38 18.07
N ALA A 145 3.89 -20.99 19.27
CA ALA A 145 2.69 -20.18 19.44
C ALA A 145 2.79 -18.81 18.74
N ILE A 146 3.92 -18.11 18.85
CA ILE A 146 4.12 -16.81 18.18
C ILE A 146 4.18 -16.97 16.67
N SER A 147 4.81 -18.03 16.18
CA SER A 147 4.91 -18.27 14.74
C SER A 147 3.56 -18.66 14.13
N ARG A 148 2.72 -19.39 14.87
CA ARG A 148 1.32 -19.63 14.52
C ARG A 148 0.52 -18.33 14.47
N ALA A 149 0.72 -17.44 15.44
CA ALA A 149 0.12 -16.10 15.41
C ALA A 149 0.59 -15.29 14.19
N GLY A 150 1.88 -15.40 13.82
CA GLY A 150 2.43 -14.82 12.58
C GLY A 150 1.77 -15.36 11.31
N ALA A 151 1.52 -16.68 11.24
CA ALA A 151 0.83 -17.31 10.11
C ALA A 151 -0.64 -16.85 10.01
N LEU A 152 -1.36 -16.82 11.14
CA LEU A 152 -2.71 -16.30 11.23
C LEU A 152 -2.77 -14.82 10.81
N TYR A 153 -1.79 -14.02 11.21
CA TYR A 153 -1.67 -12.62 10.80
C TYR A 153 -1.45 -12.48 9.29
N ALA A 154 -0.53 -13.26 8.71
CA ALA A 154 -0.28 -13.26 7.27
C ALA A 154 -1.55 -13.60 6.46
N LEU A 155 -2.38 -14.52 6.97
CA LEU A 155 -3.65 -14.94 6.37
C LEU A 155 -4.84 -14.00 6.66
N GLY A 156 -4.63 -12.91 7.39
CA GLY A 156 -5.68 -11.97 7.75
C GLY A 156 -6.71 -12.48 8.76
N ARG A 157 -6.33 -13.42 9.64
CA ARG A 157 -7.19 -13.99 10.68
C ARG A 157 -7.02 -13.27 12.01
N TRP A 158 -7.29 -11.95 12.02
CA TRP A 158 -6.97 -11.05 13.13
C TRP A 158 -7.58 -11.47 14.47
N GLN A 159 -8.84 -11.91 14.47
CA GLN A 159 -9.49 -12.38 15.70
C GLN A 159 -8.79 -13.63 16.26
N GLN A 160 -8.45 -14.58 15.39
CA GLN A 160 -7.76 -15.80 15.81
C GLN A 160 -6.34 -15.52 16.31
N VAL A 161 -5.64 -14.50 15.76
CA VAL A 161 -4.37 -14.03 16.33
C VAL A 161 -4.57 -13.63 17.78
N ARG A 162 -5.60 -12.83 18.07
CA ARG A 162 -5.86 -12.36 19.43
C ARG A 162 -6.27 -13.47 20.38
N ASP A 163 -7.17 -14.35 19.94
CA ASP A 163 -7.63 -15.48 20.74
C ASP A 163 -6.44 -16.39 21.10
N LEU A 164 -5.60 -16.72 20.10
CA LEU A 164 -4.39 -17.51 20.33
C LEU A 164 -3.44 -16.82 21.31
N LEU A 165 -3.19 -15.52 21.12
CA LEU A 165 -2.28 -14.77 22.00
C LEU A 165 -2.83 -14.65 23.44
N ALA A 166 -4.13 -14.45 23.61
CA ALA A 166 -4.74 -14.46 24.94
C ALA A 166 -4.61 -15.84 25.63
N ASP A 167 -4.88 -16.92 24.88
CA ASP A 167 -4.85 -18.29 25.42
C ASP A 167 -3.44 -18.75 25.79
N THR A 168 -2.43 -18.28 25.06
CA THR A 168 -1.05 -18.71 25.25
C THR A 168 -0.17 -17.68 25.99
N ASP A 169 -0.76 -16.62 26.54
CA ASP A 169 -0.07 -15.56 27.30
C ASP A 169 0.90 -16.08 28.38
N ARG A 170 0.50 -17.11 29.13
CA ARG A 170 1.35 -17.73 30.16
C ARG A 170 2.66 -18.31 29.61
N LEU A 171 2.72 -18.65 28.32
CA LEU A 171 3.90 -19.24 27.68
C LEU A 171 5.01 -18.22 27.42
N TRP A 172 4.70 -16.94 27.15
CA TRP A 172 5.71 -15.91 26.84
C TRP A 172 5.93 -14.86 27.92
N ARG A 173 5.13 -14.81 28.99
CA ARG A 173 5.36 -13.84 30.09
C ARG A 173 6.79 -13.84 30.63
N GLY A 174 7.46 -15.01 30.64
CA GLY A 174 8.84 -15.17 31.10
C GLY A 174 9.91 -14.93 30.03
N PHE A 175 9.54 -14.65 28.79
CA PHE A 175 10.44 -14.49 27.65
C PHE A 175 10.26 -13.09 27.02
N PRO A 176 11.09 -12.10 27.38
CA PRO A 176 10.91 -10.71 26.97
C PRO A 176 10.76 -10.51 25.45
N ASP A 177 11.55 -11.22 24.64
CA ASP A 177 11.55 -11.03 23.18
C ASP A 177 10.29 -11.61 22.52
N ALA A 178 9.92 -12.82 22.95
CA ALA A 178 8.67 -13.47 22.58
C ALA A 178 7.45 -12.59 22.97
N ARG A 179 7.47 -12.02 24.17
CA ARG A 179 6.46 -11.08 24.62
C ARG A 179 6.38 -9.83 23.73
N ARG A 180 7.52 -9.25 23.31
CA ARG A 180 7.52 -8.09 22.41
C ARG A 180 6.84 -8.41 21.07
N GLN A 181 7.12 -9.56 20.49
CA GLN A 181 6.51 -9.97 19.22
C GLN A 181 5.01 -10.28 19.37
N ALA A 182 4.61 -10.94 20.46
CA ALA A 182 3.20 -11.15 20.79
C ALA A 182 2.46 -9.82 20.94
N GLU A 183 3.01 -8.87 21.71
CA GLU A 183 2.42 -7.54 21.90
C GLU A 183 2.32 -6.77 20.57
N LEU A 184 3.31 -6.85 19.67
CA LEU A 184 3.25 -6.26 18.35
C LEU A 184 2.11 -6.84 17.50
N LEU A 185 2.06 -8.18 17.38
CA LEU A 185 1.03 -8.87 16.58
C LEU A 185 -0.38 -8.59 17.13
N GLU A 186 -0.54 -8.62 18.45
CA GLU A 186 -1.78 -8.31 19.13
C GLU A 186 -2.20 -6.85 18.90
N SER A 187 -1.26 -5.91 19.04
CA SER A 187 -1.45 -4.48 18.78
C SER A 187 -1.92 -4.21 17.35
N LEU A 188 -1.30 -4.85 16.36
CA LEU A 188 -1.66 -4.69 14.94
C LEU A 188 -3.00 -5.35 14.62
N ALA A 189 -3.23 -6.58 15.08
CA ALA A 189 -4.50 -7.28 14.90
C ALA A 189 -5.67 -6.51 15.55
N GLY A 190 -5.45 -5.95 16.74
CA GLY A 190 -6.40 -5.09 17.43
C GLY A 190 -6.78 -3.86 16.60
N LEU A 191 -5.81 -3.20 15.95
CA LEU A 191 -6.10 -2.07 15.05
C LEU A 191 -7.05 -2.45 13.91
N TRP A 192 -6.81 -3.59 13.24
CA TRP A 192 -7.64 -4.04 12.12
C TRP A 192 -9.09 -4.33 12.55
N LEU A 193 -9.25 -4.77 13.81
CA LEU A 193 -10.53 -4.98 14.48
C LEU A 193 -11.08 -3.72 15.16
N GLY A 194 -10.45 -2.55 14.99
CA GLY A 194 -10.93 -1.27 15.53
C GLY A 194 -10.75 -1.09 17.03
N GLU A 195 -9.75 -1.74 17.64
CA GLU A 195 -9.35 -1.55 19.04
C GLU A 195 -8.16 -0.61 19.15
N ARG A 196 -8.41 0.68 18.91
CA ARG A 196 -7.36 1.70 18.78
C ARG A 196 -6.49 1.85 20.03
N GLU A 197 -7.08 1.76 21.21
CA GLU A 197 -6.34 1.95 22.47
C GLU A 197 -5.20 0.94 22.67
N GLN A 198 -5.37 -0.30 22.19
CA GLN A 198 -4.32 -1.31 22.26
C GLN A 198 -3.17 -0.97 21.32
N PHE A 199 -3.50 -0.48 20.12
CA PHE A 199 -2.51 -0.01 19.15
C PHE A 199 -1.69 1.18 19.69
N ASP A 200 -2.36 2.17 20.27
CA ASP A 200 -1.67 3.35 20.83
C ASP A 200 -0.75 2.99 22.00
N ARG A 201 -1.16 2.03 22.85
CA ARG A 201 -0.28 1.51 23.91
C ARG A 201 0.96 0.81 23.36
N GLY A 202 0.81 0.00 22.31
CA GLY A 202 1.93 -0.66 21.64
C GLY A 202 2.89 0.35 21.00
N LEU A 203 2.32 1.36 20.31
CA LEU A 203 3.09 2.43 19.68
C LEU A 203 3.84 3.29 20.72
N ALA A 204 3.21 3.63 21.85
CA ALA A 204 3.88 4.35 22.94
C ALA A 204 5.03 3.52 23.53
N ALA A 205 4.80 2.22 23.74
CA ALA A 205 5.82 1.31 24.26
C ALA A 205 7.04 1.19 23.33
N LEU A 206 6.90 1.43 22.03
CA LEU A 206 8.03 1.48 21.09
C LEU A 206 9.02 2.61 21.43
N PHE A 207 8.53 3.75 21.92
CA PHE A 207 9.38 4.91 22.27
C PHE A 207 10.04 4.77 23.65
N ASP A 208 9.35 4.14 24.61
CA ASP A 208 9.81 4.05 26.00
C ASP A 208 10.85 2.93 26.23
N ARG A 209 10.93 1.95 25.31
CA ARG A 209 11.76 0.77 25.47
C ARG A 209 13.16 0.98 24.87
N GLY A 210 14.19 0.85 25.72
CA GLY A 210 15.55 0.57 25.26
C GLY A 210 15.65 -0.86 24.73
N GLY A 211 16.22 -1.05 23.54
CA GLY A 211 16.34 -2.35 22.89
C GLY A 211 17.37 -2.35 21.78
N ASP A 212 17.57 -3.50 21.14
CA ASP A 212 18.43 -3.61 19.96
C ASP A 212 17.95 -2.64 18.85
N PRO A 213 18.83 -1.79 18.28
CA PRO A 213 18.45 -0.86 17.22
C PRO A 213 17.81 -1.52 15.99
N GLY A 214 18.18 -2.78 15.68
CA GLY A 214 17.59 -3.55 14.59
C GLY A 214 16.15 -3.97 14.87
N ASP A 215 15.86 -4.48 16.06
CA ASP A 215 14.51 -4.82 16.52
C ASP A 215 13.59 -3.59 16.53
N HIS A 216 14.06 -2.48 17.09
CA HIS A 216 13.33 -1.23 17.11
C HIS A 216 12.96 -0.75 15.69
N ARG A 217 13.91 -0.83 14.74
CA ARG A 217 13.69 -0.45 13.33
C ARG A 217 12.59 -1.32 12.69
N ARG A 218 12.59 -2.63 12.91
CA ARG A 218 11.59 -3.53 12.31
C ARG A 218 10.19 -3.26 12.84
N GLN A 219 10.03 -3.12 14.16
CA GLN A 219 8.75 -2.80 14.77
C GLN A 219 8.22 -1.44 14.28
N MET A 220 9.09 -0.44 14.19
CA MET A 220 8.76 0.88 13.65
C MET A 220 8.14 0.78 12.25
N ILE A 221 8.71 -0.03 11.34
CA ILE A 221 8.19 -0.19 9.97
C ILE A 221 6.75 -0.73 9.99
N HIS A 222 6.45 -1.73 10.83
CA HIS A 222 5.08 -2.26 10.95
C HIS A 222 4.09 -1.21 11.46
N TYR A 223 4.48 -0.42 12.46
CA TYR A 223 3.65 0.68 12.95
C TYR A 223 3.46 1.79 11.91
N VAL A 224 4.51 2.17 11.17
CA VAL A 224 4.37 3.13 10.06
C VAL A 224 3.41 2.60 8.99
N GLY A 225 3.58 1.35 8.56
CA GLY A 225 2.69 0.71 7.60
C GLY A 225 1.23 0.77 8.05
N ALA A 226 0.97 0.39 9.30
CA ALA A 226 -0.35 0.45 9.90
C ALA A 226 -0.94 1.87 9.94
N LEU A 227 -0.16 2.86 10.40
CA LEU A 227 -0.56 4.28 10.44
C LEU A 227 -0.90 4.80 9.03
N LEU A 228 -0.07 4.49 8.03
CA LEU A 228 -0.34 4.85 6.65
C LEU A 228 -1.62 4.19 6.15
N THR A 229 -1.85 2.90 6.40
CA THR A 229 -3.09 2.21 6.00
C THR A 229 -4.33 2.87 6.62
N VAL A 230 -4.28 3.31 7.89
CA VAL A 230 -5.38 4.02 8.55
C VAL A 230 -5.47 5.53 8.23
N GLY A 231 -4.52 6.05 7.44
CA GLY A 231 -4.54 7.43 6.94
C GLY A 231 -3.98 8.46 7.92
N GLU A 232 -3.04 8.07 8.78
CA GLU A 232 -2.46 8.94 9.80
C GLU A 232 -1.02 9.37 9.44
N ILE A 233 -0.91 10.54 8.78
CA ILE A 233 0.38 11.10 8.35
C ILE A 233 1.15 11.71 9.52
N GLU A 234 0.51 12.50 10.38
CA GLU A 234 1.22 13.21 11.46
C GLU A 234 1.87 12.27 12.49
N PRO A 235 1.19 11.22 12.99
CA PRO A 235 1.86 10.19 13.79
C PRO A 235 3.00 9.50 13.04
N THR A 236 2.86 9.26 11.72
CA THR A 236 3.92 8.69 10.89
C THR A 236 5.15 9.61 10.85
N LEU A 237 4.97 10.91 10.63
CA LEU A 237 6.05 11.90 10.64
C LEU A 237 6.76 11.95 11.99
N ARG A 238 6.02 11.92 13.09
CA ARG A 238 6.60 11.91 14.44
C ARG A 238 7.46 10.66 14.68
N LEU A 239 7.02 9.51 14.18
CA LEU A 239 7.77 8.27 14.27
C LEU A 239 9.05 8.30 13.41
N LEU A 240 8.97 8.95 12.24
CA LEU A 240 10.08 9.16 11.33
C LEU A 240 10.98 10.35 11.70
N ALA A 241 10.60 11.17 12.69
CA ALA A 241 11.38 12.33 13.09
C ALA A 241 12.78 11.89 13.57
N GLY A 242 13.81 12.40 12.89
CA GLY A 242 15.22 12.01 13.10
C GLY A 242 15.95 11.85 11.77
N ASN A 243 17.24 12.23 11.72
CA ASN A 243 18.01 12.26 10.47
C ASN A 243 18.04 10.88 9.80
N GLY A 244 17.44 10.77 8.60
CA GLY A 244 17.56 9.63 7.70
C GLY A 244 16.62 8.44 7.95
N ARG A 245 15.55 8.57 8.75
CA ARG A 245 14.62 7.44 8.99
C ARG A 245 13.66 7.16 7.84
N GLU A 246 13.42 8.14 6.96
CA GLU A 246 12.57 7.97 5.78
C GLU A 246 13.14 6.95 4.78
N SER A 247 14.47 6.87 4.65
CA SER A 247 15.14 5.88 3.80
C SER A 247 15.01 4.45 4.32
N LEU A 248 14.49 4.26 5.54
CA LEU A 248 14.28 2.95 6.15
C LEU A 248 12.94 2.33 5.77
N LEU A 249 12.03 3.10 5.16
CA LEU A 249 10.72 2.63 4.74
C LEU A 249 10.82 1.67 3.55
N GLY A 250 9.92 0.68 3.52
CA GLY A 250 9.72 -0.15 2.34
C GLY A 250 9.08 0.65 1.20
N LEU A 251 9.14 0.09 -0.02
CA LEU A 251 8.55 0.75 -1.20
C LEU A 251 7.04 1.01 -1.06
N ALA A 252 6.31 0.14 -0.36
CA ALA A 252 4.88 0.28 -0.14
C ALA A 252 4.57 1.47 0.79
N GLU A 253 5.29 1.60 1.90
CA GLU A 253 5.17 2.73 2.81
C GLU A 253 5.56 4.05 2.13
N GLN A 254 6.67 4.05 1.39
CA GLN A 254 7.10 5.24 0.63
C GLN A 254 6.05 5.67 -0.40
N ALA A 255 5.49 4.71 -1.15
CA ALA A 255 4.46 4.99 -2.14
C ALA A 255 3.17 5.52 -1.50
N GLY A 256 2.72 4.90 -0.40
CA GLY A 256 1.54 5.33 0.36
C GLY A 256 1.71 6.72 0.98
N PHE A 257 2.92 7.06 1.42
CA PHE A 257 3.27 8.39 1.94
C PHE A 257 3.37 9.44 0.82
N ALA A 258 4.01 9.11 -0.31
CA ALA A 258 4.09 9.98 -1.48
C ALA A 258 2.70 10.31 -2.04
N ALA A 259 1.82 9.30 -2.17
CA ALA A 259 0.45 9.47 -2.64
C ALA A 259 -0.34 10.47 -1.79
N ARG A 260 -0.27 10.34 -0.47
CA ARG A 260 -0.95 11.22 0.48
C ARG A 260 -0.46 12.66 0.45
N ARG A 261 0.84 12.86 0.17
CA ARG A 261 1.45 14.18 -0.02
C ARG A 261 1.19 14.79 -1.40
N GLY A 262 0.45 14.11 -2.28
CA GLY A 262 0.20 14.58 -3.64
C GLY A 262 1.36 14.34 -4.63
N ARG A 263 2.40 13.60 -4.23
CA ARG A 263 3.55 13.25 -5.08
C ARG A 263 3.21 12.03 -5.94
N PHE A 264 2.28 12.20 -6.87
CA PHE A 264 1.67 11.09 -7.63
C PHE A 264 2.65 10.35 -8.54
N ASP A 265 3.57 11.05 -9.20
CA ASP A 265 4.55 10.41 -10.08
C ASP A 265 5.49 9.49 -9.29
N GLU A 266 5.98 9.97 -8.15
CA GLU A 266 6.80 9.20 -7.22
C GLU A 266 6.03 7.99 -6.68
N ALA A 267 4.76 8.17 -6.27
CA ALA A 267 3.93 7.08 -5.78
C ALA A 267 3.71 5.97 -6.82
N LEU A 268 3.44 6.33 -8.08
CA LEU A 268 3.26 5.37 -9.16
C LEU A 268 4.56 4.68 -9.54
N GLU A 269 5.69 5.40 -9.53
CA GLU A 269 7.00 4.83 -9.81
C GLU A 269 7.44 3.84 -8.73
N LEU A 270 7.28 4.19 -7.45
CA LEU A 270 7.52 3.27 -6.33
C LEU A 270 6.61 2.03 -6.38
N THR A 271 5.33 2.23 -6.72
CA THR A 271 4.39 1.10 -6.94
C THR A 271 4.86 0.20 -8.08
N ARG A 272 5.31 0.78 -9.20
CA ARG A 272 5.85 0.01 -10.33
C ARG A 272 7.09 -0.78 -9.94
N GLN A 273 8.02 -0.16 -9.21
CA GLN A 273 9.21 -0.83 -8.69
C GLN A 273 8.84 -1.99 -7.76
N ARG A 274 7.83 -1.81 -6.90
CA ARG A 274 7.31 -2.87 -6.03
C ARG A 274 6.74 -4.03 -6.83
N ILE A 275 5.93 -3.77 -7.86
CA ILE A 275 5.38 -4.82 -8.74
C ILE A 275 6.52 -5.62 -9.40
N LEU A 276 7.54 -4.95 -9.93
CA LEU A 276 8.69 -5.60 -10.57
C LEU A 276 9.51 -6.47 -9.60
N ARG A 277 9.56 -6.10 -8.32
CA ARG A 277 10.29 -6.84 -7.28
C ARG A 277 9.46 -7.97 -6.63
N GLY A 278 8.19 -8.15 -7.00
CA GLY A 278 7.28 -9.09 -6.34
C GLY A 278 6.76 -8.56 -4.99
N PRO A 279 6.06 -9.34 -4.15
CA PRO A 279 5.63 -8.91 -2.81
C PRO A 279 6.72 -9.14 -1.73
N SER A 280 6.85 -8.25 -0.73
CA SER A 280 7.84 -8.43 0.35
C SER A 280 7.34 -9.39 1.43
N PHE A 281 6.15 -9.15 1.96
CA PHE A 281 5.52 -9.98 3.00
C PHE A 281 4.21 -10.63 2.51
N GLY A 282 4.13 -10.88 1.19
CA GLY A 282 2.86 -11.10 0.51
C GLY A 282 2.12 -9.78 0.26
N TYR A 283 0.80 -9.85 0.09
CA TYR A 283 -0.05 -8.67 -0.07
C TYR A 283 -0.63 -8.25 1.29
N GLY A 284 0.24 -7.73 2.15
CA GLY A 284 -0.10 -7.25 3.48
C GLY A 284 -0.83 -5.89 3.48
N PRO A 285 -1.17 -5.35 4.66
CA PRO A 285 -1.97 -4.11 4.76
C PRO A 285 -1.31 -2.89 4.11
N SER A 286 0.02 -2.77 4.17
CA SER A 286 0.78 -1.69 3.52
C SER A 286 0.71 -1.79 2.00
N GLU A 287 0.94 -2.98 1.44
CA GLU A 287 0.86 -3.23 0.01
C GLU A 287 -0.55 -2.95 -0.52
N VAL A 288 -1.58 -3.37 0.22
CA VAL A 288 -2.99 -3.12 -0.15
C VAL A 288 -3.29 -1.63 -0.15
N ALA A 289 -2.83 -0.88 0.86
CA ALA A 289 -2.98 0.58 0.88
C ALA A 289 -2.21 1.28 -0.25
N MET A 290 -1.03 0.77 -0.62
CA MET A 290 -0.28 1.24 -1.80
C MET A 290 -1.09 1.02 -3.08
N PHE A 291 -1.59 -0.19 -3.32
CA PHE A 291 -2.38 -0.51 -4.51
C PHE A 291 -3.70 0.27 -4.57
N GLN A 292 -4.37 0.46 -3.41
CA GLN A 292 -5.52 1.34 -3.31
C GLN A 292 -5.17 2.77 -3.78
N SER A 293 -4.08 3.33 -3.24
CA SER A 293 -3.63 4.69 -3.56
C SER A 293 -3.24 4.83 -5.03
N ALA A 294 -2.48 3.88 -5.58
CA ALA A 294 -2.08 3.87 -6.98
C ALA A 294 -3.29 3.78 -7.92
N SER A 295 -4.27 2.93 -7.61
CA SER A 295 -5.51 2.80 -8.38
C SER A 295 -6.35 4.09 -8.34
N VAL A 296 -6.43 4.76 -7.20
CA VAL A 296 -7.10 6.06 -7.08
C VAL A 296 -6.38 7.12 -7.93
N ILE A 297 -5.05 7.17 -7.89
CA ILE A 297 -4.25 8.09 -8.72
C ILE A 297 -4.49 7.80 -10.21
N LEU A 298 -4.41 6.54 -10.64
CA LEU A 298 -4.64 6.15 -12.02
C LEU A 298 -6.04 6.55 -12.50
N LEU A 299 -7.08 6.26 -11.70
CA LEU A 299 -8.44 6.71 -11.98
C LEU A 299 -8.51 8.23 -12.10
N ALA A 300 -7.93 8.96 -11.14
CA ALA A 300 -7.96 10.42 -11.10
C ALA A 300 -7.30 11.05 -12.35
N ARG A 301 -6.27 10.41 -12.90
CA ARG A 301 -5.58 10.81 -14.13
C ARG A 301 -6.24 10.29 -15.43
N GLY A 302 -7.38 9.61 -15.34
CA GLY A 302 -8.09 9.07 -16.51
C GLY A 302 -7.49 7.78 -17.07
N ARG A 303 -6.63 7.08 -16.32
CA ARG A 303 -6.07 5.76 -16.66
C ARG A 303 -6.97 4.64 -16.11
N VAL A 304 -8.24 4.64 -16.53
CA VAL A 304 -9.33 3.81 -15.98
C VAL A 304 -9.10 2.29 -16.17
N SER A 305 -8.73 1.86 -17.37
CA SER A 305 -8.42 0.47 -17.71
C SER A 305 -7.17 0.00 -16.94
N ARG A 306 -6.11 0.80 -16.90
CA ARG A 306 -4.90 0.47 -16.13
C ARG A 306 -5.18 0.33 -14.63
N ALA A 307 -6.04 1.18 -14.06
CA ALA A 307 -6.46 1.07 -12.67
C ALA A 307 -7.21 -0.26 -12.43
N ARG A 308 -8.09 -0.66 -13.36
CA ARG A 308 -8.79 -1.96 -13.32
C ARG A 308 -7.84 -3.14 -13.43
N ASP A 309 -6.89 -3.10 -14.35
CA ASP A 309 -5.91 -4.16 -14.55
C ASP A 309 -5.02 -4.35 -13.32
N LEU A 310 -4.61 -3.24 -12.70
CA LEU A 310 -3.85 -3.24 -11.45
C LEU A 310 -4.62 -3.95 -10.33
N LEU A 311 -5.88 -3.58 -10.11
CA LEU A 311 -6.72 -4.21 -9.08
C LEU A 311 -6.97 -5.70 -9.36
N THR A 312 -7.23 -6.05 -10.62
CA THR A 312 -7.45 -7.45 -11.04
C THR A 312 -6.22 -8.31 -10.72
N GLY A 313 -5.02 -7.82 -11.00
CA GLY A 313 -3.78 -8.53 -10.69
C GLY A 313 -3.57 -8.73 -9.19
N VAL A 314 -3.86 -7.70 -8.38
CA VAL A 314 -3.73 -7.78 -6.91
C VAL A 314 -4.75 -8.75 -6.31
N GLN A 315 -6.01 -8.69 -6.75
CA GLN A 315 -7.08 -9.57 -6.26
C GLN A 315 -6.81 -11.05 -6.53
N ALA A 316 -6.21 -11.37 -7.69
CA ALA A 316 -5.82 -12.74 -8.02
C ALA A 316 -4.82 -13.33 -6.99
N ALA A 317 -4.08 -12.47 -6.29
CA ALA A 317 -3.12 -12.86 -5.27
C ALA A 317 -3.70 -12.92 -3.84
N GLN A 318 -5.02 -12.79 -3.68
CA GLN A 318 -5.74 -12.92 -2.41
C GLN A 318 -5.18 -12.03 -1.28
N PRO A 319 -5.26 -10.69 -1.43
CA PRO A 319 -4.73 -9.75 -0.44
C PRO A 319 -5.49 -9.83 0.88
N VAL A 320 -4.81 -9.47 1.97
CA VAL A 320 -5.50 -9.20 3.24
C VAL A 320 -6.33 -7.91 3.13
N LEU A 321 -7.40 -7.75 3.91
CA LEU A 321 -8.27 -6.57 3.87
C LEU A 321 -8.76 -6.22 2.44
N PRO A 322 -9.29 -7.19 1.65
CA PRO A 322 -9.63 -6.97 0.24
C PRO A 322 -10.70 -5.87 0.02
N HIS A 323 -11.51 -5.57 1.03
CA HIS A 323 -12.51 -4.51 0.99
C HIS A 323 -11.91 -3.10 0.83
N LEU A 324 -10.64 -2.90 1.19
CA LEU A 324 -9.95 -1.62 0.95
C LEU A 324 -9.84 -1.29 -0.54
N LEU A 325 -9.78 -2.32 -1.40
CA LEU A 325 -9.72 -2.16 -2.85
C LEU A 325 -11.11 -1.98 -3.47
N ALA A 326 -12.16 -2.47 -2.80
CA ALA A 326 -13.52 -2.47 -3.34
C ALA A 326 -14.07 -1.05 -3.61
N GLY A 327 -13.71 -0.07 -2.77
CA GLY A 327 -14.16 1.31 -2.93
C GLY A 327 -13.65 1.94 -4.23
N VAL A 328 -12.37 1.78 -4.54
CA VAL A 328 -11.80 2.30 -5.80
C VAL A 328 -12.28 1.50 -7.02
N GLU A 329 -12.45 0.17 -6.89
CA GLU A 329 -13.04 -0.63 -7.97
C GLU A 329 -14.47 -0.19 -8.29
N ALA A 330 -15.25 0.15 -7.27
CA ALA A 330 -16.62 0.66 -7.44
C ALA A 330 -16.64 2.01 -8.16
N TRP A 331 -15.70 2.91 -7.85
CA TRP A 331 -15.54 4.16 -8.61
C TRP A 331 -15.13 3.93 -10.07
N ILE A 332 -14.28 2.93 -10.34
CA ILE A 332 -13.93 2.53 -11.71
C ILE A 332 -15.17 2.00 -12.45
N CYS A 333 -15.95 1.11 -11.83
CA CYS A 333 -17.20 0.62 -12.39
C CYS A 333 -18.18 1.77 -12.66
N THR A 334 -18.31 2.72 -11.73
CA THR A 334 -19.13 3.94 -11.88
C THR A 334 -18.68 4.76 -13.08
N ALA A 335 -17.37 5.02 -13.21
CA ALA A 335 -16.82 5.77 -14.34
C ALA A 335 -17.14 5.09 -15.68
N LEU A 336 -17.20 3.77 -15.71
CA LEU A 336 -17.52 2.97 -16.90
C LEU A 336 -19.02 2.70 -17.10
N GLY A 337 -19.88 3.20 -16.21
CA GLY A 337 -21.34 3.02 -16.28
C GLY A 337 -21.84 1.66 -15.80
N GLU A 338 -21.01 0.90 -15.10
CA GLU A 338 -21.31 -0.41 -14.53
C GLU A 338 -21.89 -0.27 -13.10
N TYR A 339 -22.95 0.54 -12.93
CA TYR A 339 -23.47 0.94 -11.62
C TYR A 339 -23.95 -0.24 -10.74
N GLU A 340 -24.67 -1.20 -11.31
CA GLU A 340 -25.15 -2.38 -10.58
C GLU A 340 -24.00 -3.25 -10.07
N ARG A 341 -22.94 -3.40 -10.89
CA ARG A 341 -21.73 -4.10 -10.47
C ARG A 341 -21.04 -3.37 -9.32
N ALA A 342 -20.93 -2.04 -9.42
CA ALA A 342 -20.35 -1.22 -8.36
C ALA A 342 -21.09 -1.43 -7.02
N ARG A 343 -22.42 -1.35 -7.04
CA ARG A 343 -23.27 -1.55 -5.86
C ARG A 343 -23.11 -2.96 -5.27
N ALA A 344 -23.30 -4.00 -6.10
CA ALA A 344 -23.23 -5.39 -5.65
C ALA A 344 -21.88 -5.73 -5.01
N MET A 345 -20.78 -5.20 -5.57
CA MET A 345 -19.44 -5.42 -5.05
C MET A 345 -19.18 -4.72 -3.71
N VAL A 346 -19.65 -3.47 -3.56
CA VAL A 346 -19.53 -2.73 -2.30
C VAL A 346 -20.34 -3.41 -1.20
N ASP A 347 -21.58 -3.81 -1.50
CA ASP A 347 -22.44 -4.52 -0.55
C ASP A 347 -21.80 -5.85 -0.11
N ALA A 348 -21.31 -6.66 -1.06
CA ALA A 348 -20.62 -7.91 -0.75
C ALA A 348 -19.35 -7.71 0.09
N SER A 349 -18.61 -6.62 -0.17
CA SER A 349 -17.39 -6.30 0.58
C SER A 349 -17.68 -5.84 2.01
N LEU A 350 -18.74 -5.04 2.20
CA LEU A 350 -19.20 -4.63 3.53
C LEU A 350 -19.68 -5.83 4.36
N VAL A 351 -20.41 -6.77 3.76
CA VAL A 351 -20.84 -8.00 4.43
C VAL A 351 -19.64 -8.82 4.89
N LYS A 352 -18.70 -9.13 3.97
CA LYS A 352 -17.50 -9.93 4.30
C LYS A 352 -16.65 -9.29 5.40
N ALA A 353 -16.40 -7.98 5.32
CA ALA A 353 -15.61 -7.30 6.34
C ALA A 353 -16.33 -7.28 7.70
N THR A 354 -17.67 -7.16 7.70
CA THR A 354 -18.47 -7.26 8.94
C THR A 354 -18.38 -8.66 9.55
N GLU A 355 -18.50 -9.71 8.73
CA GLU A 355 -18.35 -11.11 9.17
C GLU A 355 -16.95 -11.40 9.74
N ALA A 356 -15.92 -10.79 9.16
CA ALA A 356 -14.55 -10.87 9.64
C ALA A 356 -14.25 -9.96 10.86
N GLY A 357 -15.18 -9.09 11.24
CA GLY A 357 -15.01 -8.12 12.32
C GLY A 357 -14.08 -6.95 11.99
N GLU A 358 -13.71 -6.78 10.72
CA GLU A 358 -12.77 -5.77 10.24
C GLU A 358 -13.41 -4.37 10.24
N VAL A 359 -12.64 -3.37 10.67
CA VAL A 359 -13.13 -2.00 10.86
C VAL A 359 -12.40 -1.00 9.98
N VAL A 360 -11.10 -1.21 9.73
CA VAL A 360 -10.28 -0.28 8.96
C VAL A 360 -10.79 -0.15 7.52
N GLY A 361 -10.99 1.10 7.07
CA GLY A 361 -11.45 1.44 5.71
C GLY A 361 -12.93 1.22 5.46
N ILE A 362 -13.69 0.74 6.45
CA ILE A 362 -15.15 0.62 6.33
C ILE A 362 -15.82 1.99 6.26
N ASP A 363 -15.25 3.01 6.88
CA ASP A 363 -15.70 4.40 6.76
C ASP A 363 -15.64 4.91 5.30
N GLU A 364 -14.55 4.61 4.58
CA GLU A 364 -14.42 4.95 3.16
C GLU A 364 -15.41 4.14 2.31
N LEU A 365 -15.55 2.85 2.58
CA LEU A 365 -16.48 2.00 1.85
C LEU A 365 -17.95 2.37 2.11
N CYS A 366 -18.28 2.83 3.32
CA CYS A 366 -19.60 3.36 3.66
C CYS A 366 -19.91 4.63 2.88
N PHE A 367 -18.92 5.49 2.60
CA PHE A 367 -19.12 6.65 1.74
C PHE A 367 -19.46 6.24 0.30
N VAL A 368 -18.76 5.23 -0.25
CA VAL A 368 -19.06 4.71 -1.59
C VAL A 368 -20.45 4.08 -1.65
N ALA A 369 -20.80 3.26 -0.65
CA ALA A 369 -22.12 2.66 -0.53
C ALA A 369 -23.22 3.73 -0.42
N PHE A 370 -22.97 4.77 0.39
CA PHE A 370 -23.86 5.91 0.54
C PHE A 370 -24.11 6.59 -0.81
N HIS A 371 -23.06 6.89 -1.59
CA HIS A 371 -23.20 7.53 -2.90
C HIS A 371 -24.15 6.74 -3.81
N HIS A 372 -23.94 5.42 -3.92
CA HIS A 372 -24.78 4.56 -4.76
C HIS A 372 -26.22 4.45 -4.26
N ALA A 373 -26.41 4.31 -2.95
CA ALA A 373 -27.75 4.27 -2.35
C ALA A 373 -28.50 5.60 -2.56
N PHE A 374 -27.82 6.73 -2.35
CA PHE A 374 -28.39 8.06 -2.49
C PHE A 374 -28.81 8.36 -3.93
N VAL A 375 -27.94 8.08 -4.91
CA VAL A 375 -28.25 8.25 -6.34
C VAL A 375 -29.42 7.36 -6.77
N ALA A 376 -29.55 6.16 -6.20
CA ALA A 376 -30.66 5.25 -6.44
C ALA A 376 -31.97 5.64 -5.71
N GLY A 377 -31.96 6.68 -4.86
CA GLY A 377 -33.11 7.07 -4.04
C GLY A 377 -33.39 6.13 -2.85
N ASP A 378 -32.47 5.21 -2.54
CA ASP A 378 -32.58 4.27 -1.42
C ASP A 378 -32.11 4.92 -0.11
N LEU A 379 -32.95 5.80 0.43
CA LEU A 379 -32.65 6.56 1.64
C LEU A 379 -32.44 5.67 2.88
N ALA A 380 -33.05 4.49 2.92
CA ALA A 380 -32.88 3.54 4.03
C ALA A 380 -31.46 2.98 4.06
N SER A 381 -30.95 2.53 2.90
CA SER A 381 -29.56 2.09 2.76
C SER A 381 -28.57 3.24 2.98
N ALA A 382 -28.86 4.44 2.48
CA ALA A 382 -28.05 5.63 2.72
C ALA A 382 -27.93 5.95 4.23
N ALA A 383 -29.05 5.95 4.96
CA ALA A 383 -29.06 6.17 6.41
C ALA A 383 -28.32 5.05 7.18
N SER A 384 -28.36 3.81 6.68
CA SER A 384 -27.58 2.70 7.25
C SER A 384 -26.07 2.94 7.13
N CYS A 385 -25.62 3.49 6.00
CA CYS A 385 -24.22 3.84 5.77
C CYS A 385 -23.74 4.92 6.74
N VAL A 386 -24.57 5.95 7.00
CA VAL A 386 -24.25 7.01 7.99
C VAL A 386 -24.03 6.42 9.38
N ARG A 387 -24.97 5.60 9.88
CA ARG A 387 -24.84 4.96 11.21
C ARG A 387 -23.60 4.08 11.30
N ARG A 388 -23.26 3.37 10.22
CA ARG A 388 -22.08 2.51 10.18
C ARG A 388 -20.79 3.32 10.17
N ALA A 389 -20.71 4.39 9.37
CA ALA A 389 -19.55 5.28 9.35
C ALA A 389 -19.31 5.93 10.72
N GLU A 390 -20.37 6.33 11.43
CA GLU A 390 -20.29 6.90 12.78
C GLU A 390 -19.75 5.87 13.80
N LEU A 391 -20.21 4.62 13.73
CA LEU A 391 -19.68 3.53 14.57
C LEU A 391 -18.20 3.28 14.29
N VAL A 392 -17.80 3.25 13.03
CA VAL A 392 -16.38 3.07 12.63
C VAL A 392 -15.54 4.23 13.13
N ALA A 393 -16.01 5.47 12.98
CA ALA A 393 -15.32 6.66 13.48
C ALA A 393 -15.09 6.62 14.99
N ARG A 394 -16.09 6.15 15.76
CA ARG A 394 -15.93 5.95 17.22
C ARG A 394 -14.91 4.86 17.57
N ARG A 395 -14.89 3.74 16.83
CA ARG A 395 -13.98 2.62 17.10
C ARG A 395 -12.53 2.95 16.72
N LEU A 396 -12.33 3.54 15.54
CA LEU A 396 -10.98 3.88 15.06
C LEU A 396 -10.41 5.13 15.73
N GLY A 397 -11.26 6.10 16.06
CA GLY A 397 -10.83 7.36 16.67
C GLY A 397 -9.94 8.23 15.77
N THR A 398 -9.78 7.88 14.49
CA THR A 398 -8.89 8.62 13.59
C THR A 398 -9.57 9.86 13.00
N PRO A 399 -8.81 10.95 12.73
CA PRO A 399 -9.36 12.14 12.08
C PRO A 399 -9.99 11.83 10.71
N ARG A 400 -9.42 10.89 9.96
CA ARG A 400 -9.95 10.44 8.65
C ARG A 400 -11.31 9.77 8.78
N ALA A 401 -11.48 8.84 9.72
CA ALA A 401 -12.77 8.16 9.92
C ALA A 401 -13.85 9.14 10.39
N ARG A 402 -13.48 10.08 11.29
CA ARG A 402 -14.39 11.14 11.73
C ARG A 402 -14.81 12.06 10.59
N MET A 403 -13.86 12.47 9.74
CA MET A 403 -14.15 13.27 8.55
C MET A 403 -15.11 12.54 7.60
N ASN A 404 -14.88 11.26 7.30
CA ASN A 404 -15.74 10.47 6.44
C ASN A 404 -17.16 10.30 7.02
N SER A 405 -17.29 10.11 8.34
CA SER A 405 -18.57 10.07 9.03
C SER A 405 -19.34 11.40 8.90
N LEU A 406 -18.67 12.53 9.15
CA LEU A 406 -19.29 13.85 9.01
C LEU A 406 -19.67 14.15 7.55
N LEU A 407 -18.88 13.68 6.58
CA LEU A 407 -19.17 13.83 5.15
C LEU A 407 -20.47 13.13 4.77
N VAL A 408 -20.68 11.87 5.15
CA VAL A 408 -21.92 11.14 4.83
C VAL A 408 -23.13 11.69 5.58
N GLU A 409 -22.95 12.15 6.82
CA GLU A 409 -23.99 12.82 7.61
C GLU A 409 -24.44 14.13 6.93
N ALA A 410 -23.47 14.97 6.57
CA ALA A 410 -23.69 16.22 5.86
C ALA A 410 -24.41 15.99 4.53
N ALA A 411 -23.98 14.97 3.78
CA ALA A 411 -24.58 14.64 2.49
C ALA A 411 -26.04 14.15 2.59
N LEU A 412 -26.37 13.34 3.60
CA LEU A 412 -27.74 12.83 3.77
C LEU A 412 -28.73 13.94 4.14
N ASN A 413 -28.32 14.84 5.04
CA ASN A 413 -29.20 15.85 5.63
C ASN A 413 -29.05 17.24 5.00
N SER A 414 -28.14 17.41 4.03
CA SER A 414 -27.70 18.73 3.56
C SER A 414 -27.22 19.64 4.71
N ASP A 415 -26.62 19.03 5.74
CA ASP A 415 -26.17 19.71 6.95
C ASP A 415 -24.85 20.45 6.69
N ARG A 416 -24.92 21.79 6.70
CA ARG A 416 -23.77 22.66 6.45
C ARG A 416 -22.80 22.74 7.63
N ASP A 417 -23.26 22.52 8.85
CA ASP A 417 -22.39 22.55 10.03
C ASP A 417 -21.53 21.28 10.09
N ALA A 418 -22.16 20.12 9.83
CA ALA A 418 -21.45 18.86 9.63
C ALA A 418 -20.49 18.96 8.43
N GLY A 419 -20.93 19.56 7.32
CA GLY A 419 -20.09 19.81 6.14
C GLY A 419 -18.88 20.71 6.44
N ALA A 420 -19.07 21.79 7.19
CA ALA A 420 -18.00 22.67 7.61
C ALA A 420 -17.01 21.95 8.56
N ALA A 421 -17.50 21.07 9.44
CA ALA A 421 -16.65 20.26 10.31
C ALA A 421 -15.82 19.23 9.52
N ALA A 422 -16.44 18.54 8.55
CA ALA A 422 -15.73 17.63 7.65
C ALA A 422 -14.63 18.36 6.87
N LEU A 423 -14.93 19.54 6.32
CA LEU A 423 -13.97 20.34 5.56
C LEU A 423 -12.79 20.82 6.43
N ARG A 424 -13.03 21.21 7.69
CA ARG A 424 -11.93 21.56 8.62
C ARG A 424 -10.99 20.38 8.84
N LEU A 425 -11.52 19.20 9.13
CA LEU A 425 -10.71 17.99 9.30
C LEU A 425 -9.95 17.63 8.01
N ALA A 426 -10.57 17.78 6.84
CA ALA A 426 -9.90 17.53 5.56
C ALA A 426 -8.68 18.45 5.34
N ARG A 427 -8.78 19.72 5.76
CA ARG A 427 -7.65 20.67 5.73
C ARG A 427 -6.57 20.32 6.74
N GLU A 428 -6.95 19.94 7.96
CA GLU A 428 -6.01 19.52 9.02
C GLU A 428 -5.25 18.24 8.65
N LEU A 429 -5.87 17.32 7.91
CA LEU A 429 -5.22 16.10 7.41
C LEU A 429 -4.09 16.41 6.41
N GLY A 430 -4.16 17.54 5.69
CA GLY A 430 -3.12 17.95 4.74
C GLY A 430 -2.96 17.02 3.53
N GLU A 431 -4.02 16.29 3.15
CA GLU A 431 -4.05 15.39 1.99
C GLU A 431 -4.73 16.08 0.78
N PRO A 432 -3.99 16.55 -0.25
CA PRO A 432 -4.55 17.41 -1.28
C PRO A 432 -5.71 16.76 -2.06
N LEU A 433 -5.52 15.50 -2.50
CA LEU A 433 -6.58 14.79 -3.22
C LEU A 433 -7.83 14.62 -2.37
N ARG A 434 -7.67 14.29 -1.08
CA ARG A 434 -8.79 14.11 -0.15
C ARG A 434 -9.55 15.41 0.04
N LEU A 435 -8.85 16.52 0.25
CA LEU A 435 -9.45 17.84 0.39
C LEU A 435 -10.29 18.19 -0.85
N ALA A 436 -9.74 18.02 -2.05
CA ALA A 436 -10.46 18.27 -3.30
C ALA A 436 -11.71 17.39 -3.43
N SER A 437 -11.62 16.09 -3.10
CA SER A 437 -12.77 15.18 -3.10
C SER A 437 -13.84 15.57 -2.07
N VAL A 438 -13.46 15.95 -0.85
CA VAL A 438 -14.42 16.39 0.19
C VAL A 438 -15.17 17.65 -0.26
N ILE A 439 -14.47 18.64 -0.82
CA ILE A 439 -15.09 19.85 -1.37
C ILE A 439 -16.11 19.49 -2.45
N GLU A 440 -15.70 18.69 -3.44
CA GLU A 440 -16.54 18.31 -4.58
C GLU A 440 -17.81 17.58 -4.11
N GLN A 441 -17.66 16.64 -3.17
CA GLN A 441 -18.77 15.85 -2.65
C GLN A 441 -19.73 16.69 -1.80
N LEU A 442 -19.22 17.53 -0.88
CA LEU A 442 -20.09 18.39 -0.07
C LEU A 442 -20.89 19.37 -0.94
N VAL A 443 -20.28 19.95 -1.98
CA VAL A 443 -21.01 20.82 -2.92
C VAL A 443 -22.06 20.04 -3.71
N ARG A 444 -21.71 18.84 -4.21
CA ARG A 444 -22.62 17.96 -4.96
C ARG A 444 -23.89 17.62 -4.17
N TYR A 445 -23.77 17.39 -2.86
CA TYR A 445 -24.92 17.08 -2.00
C TYR A 445 -25.55 18.32 -1.34
N GLY A 446 -25.14 19.54 -1.71
CA GLY A 446 -25.71 20.78 -1.15
C GLY A 446 -25.32 21.09 0.29
N ALA A 447 -24.34 20.36 0.85
CA ALA A 447 -23.83 20.51 2.21
C ALA A 447 -22.68 21.52 2.32
N ALA A 448 -22.22 22.10 1.21
CA ALA A 448 -21.28 23.22 1.19
C ALA A 448 -21.57 24.19 0.05
N GLU A 449 -20.98 25.39 0.13
CA GLU A 449 -21.20 26.44 -0.85
C GLU A 449 -20.38 26.20 -2.13
N PRO A 450 -20.97 26.35 -3.34
CA PRO A 450 -20.27 26.09 -4.59
C PRO A 450 -19.03 26.96 -4.86
N ARG A 451 -18.88 28.09 -4.14
CA ARG A 451 -17.69 28.96 -4.24
C ARG A 451 -16.38 28.28 -3.80
N LEU A 452 -16.45 27.09 -3.20
CA LEU A 452 -15.30 26.27 -2.86
C LEU A 452 -14.76 25.46 -4.06
N LEU A 453 -15.54 25.27 -5.12
CA LEU A 453 -15.13 24.48 -6.29
C LEU A 453 -13.84 24.96 -6.98
N PRO A 454 -13.50 26.26 -7.05
CA PRO A 454 -12.21 26.72 -7.57
C PRO A 454 -11.02 26.16 -6.79
N GLU A 455 -11.09 26.07 -5.45
CA GLU A 455 -10.04 25.48 -4.60
C GLU A 455 -9.80 24.01 -4.98
N ALA A 456 -10.88 23.22 -5.10
CA ALA A 456 -10.77 21.83 -5.54
C ALA A 456 -10.23 21.71 -6.96
N TYR A 457 -10.68 22.57 -7.89
CA TYR A 457 -10.22 22.57 -9.27
C TYR A 457 -8.71 22.84 -9.36
N GLU A 458 -8.20 23.84 -8.62
CA GLU A 458 -6.77 24.18 -8.54
C GLU A 458 -5.94 23.03 -7.99
N ILE A 459 -6.31 22.47 -6.84
CA ILE A 459 -5.63 21.32 -6.23
C ILE A 459 -5.53 20.15 -7.22
N LEU A 460 -6.63 19.82 -7.91
CA LEU A 460 -6.64 18.73 -8.90
C LEU A 460 -5.76 19.03 -10.12
N GLY A 461 -5.51 20.30 -10.43
CA GLY A 461 -4.55 20.70 -11.45
C GLY A 461 -3.11 20.42 -11.06
N GLU A 462 -2.74 20.77 -9.82
CA GLU A 462 -1.40 20.52 -9.27
C GLU A 462 -1.07 19.01 -9.20
N LEU A 463 -2.09 18.18 -8.96
CA LEU A 463 -1.97 16.72 -8.91
C LEU A 463 -1.98 16.04 -10.29
N ASP A 464 -2.19 16.80 -11.37
CA ASP A 464 -2.47 16.29 -12.71
C ASP A 464 -3.67 15.32 -12.77
N ALA A 465 -4.68 15.54 -11.91
CA ALA A 465 -5.87 14.69 -11.80
C ALA A 465 -6.91 15.03 -12.89
N LEU A 466 -6.54 14.84 -14.16
CA LEU A 466 -7.30 15.28 -15.34
C LEU A 466 -8.78 14.85 -15.34
N LEU A 467 -9.07 13.61 -14.94
CA LEU A 467 -10.44 13.11 -14.96
C LEU A 467 -11.29 13.80 -13.89
N LEU A 468 -10.79 13.84 -12.65
CA LEU A 468 -11.51 14.52 -11.56
C LEU A 468 -11.66 16.00 -11.84
N ARG A 469 -10.62 16.66 -12.36
CA ARG A 469 -10.67 18.08 -12.77
C ARG A 469 -11.74 18.31 -13.84
N SER A 470 -11.95 17.36 -14.76
CA SER A 470 -13.04 17.41 -15.71
C SER A 470 -14.42 17.27 -15.05
N TRP A 471 -14.57 16.39 -14.06
CA TRP A 471 -15.83 16.24 -13.30
C TRP A 471 -16.13 17.46 -12.43
N THR A 472 -15.14 18.01 -11.72
CA THR A 472 -15.28 19.26 -10.95
C THR A 472 -15.73 20.41 -11.84
N ARG A 473 -15.19 20.49 -13.07
CA ARG A 473 -15.61 21.49 -14.04
C ARG A 473 -17.06 21.31 -14.52
N THR A 474 -17.56 20.08 -14.64
CA THR A 474 -18.99 19.84 -14.89
C THR A 474 -19.83 20.38 -13.73
N LEU A 475 -19.44 20.07 -12.49
CA LEU A 475 -20.11 20.56 -11.29
C LEU A 475 -20.06 22.10 -11.17
N MET A 476 -18.93 22.73 -11.54
CA MET A 476 -18.82 24.19 -11.63
C MET A 476 -19.84 24.78 -12.60
N ARG A 477 -20.06 24.17 -13.78
CA ARG A 477 -21.08 24.63 -14.73
C ARG A 477 -22.49 24.50 -14.17
N GLU A 478 -22.79 23.37 -13.52
CA GLU A 478 -24.09 23.11 -12.89
C GLU A 478 -24.43 24.18 -11.84
N HIS A 479 -23.43 24.67 -11.12
CA HIS A 479 -23.57 25.73 -10.12
C HIS A 479 -23.25 27.15 -10.61
N ASN A 480 -23.06 27.36 -11.92
CA ASN A 480 -22.71 28.66 -12.52
C ASN A 480 -21.44 29.31 -11.94
N ILE A 481 -20.46 28.50 -11.54
CA ILE A 481 -19.14 28.95 -11.09
C ILE A 481 -18.23 29.17 -12.31
N PRO A 482 -17.59 30.36 -12.45
CA PRO A 482 -16.67 30.63 -13.55
C PRO A 482 -15.51 29.63 -13.61
N ILE A 483 -15.25 29.08 -14.80
CA ILE A 483 -14.11 28.18 -15.03
C ILE A 483 -12.91 29.01 -15.49
N PRO A 484 -11.72 28.85 -14.87
CA PRO A 484 -10.52 29.57 -15.28
C PRO A 484 -10.08 29.23 -16.71
N GLY A 485 -9.85 30.25 -17.54
CA GLY A 485 -9.14 30.15 -18.82
C GLY A 485 -9.79 29.27 -19.90
N ARG A 486 -10.29 29.89 -20.98
CA ARG A 486 -10.88 29.13 -22.10
C ARG A 486 -9.86 28.25 -22.84
N GLN A 487 -8.66 28.77 -23.10
CA GLN A 487 -7.62 28.04 -23.85
C GLN A 487 -7.05 26.87 -23.05
N SER A 488 -6.74 27.07 -21.76
CA SER A 488 -6.30 26.00 -20.86
C SER A 488 -7.34 24.89 -20.76
N THR A 489 -8.62 25.23 -20.60
CA THR A 489 -9.72 24.24 -20.55
C THR A 489 -9.80 23.38 -21.83
N VAL A 490 -9.55 23.96 -23.00
CA VAL A 490 -9.55 23.21 -24.27
C VAL A 490 -8.38 22.25 -24.33
N ALA A 491 -7.16 22.73 -24.01
CA ALA A 491 -5.96 21.91 -23.97
C ALA A 491 -6.10 20.74 -22.98
N GLU A 492 -6.57 21.00 -21.75
CA GLU A 492 -6.85 19.98 -20.73
C GLU A 492 -7.86 18.93 -21.22
N THR A 493 -8.92 19.37 -21.91
CA THR A 493 -9.94 18.44 -22.43
C THR A 493 -9.38 17.56 -23.54
N GLN A 494 -8.52 18.11 -24.41
CA GLN A 494 -7.85 17.35 -25.47
C GLN A 494 -6.86 16.34 -24.88
N ARG A 495 -6.07 16.77 -23.89
CA ARG A 495 -5.17 15.93 -23.11
C ARG A 495 -5.91 14.74 -22.49
N LEU A 496 -6.98 15.00 -21.74
CA LEU A 496 -7.79 13.94 -21.13
C LEU A 496 -8.38 12.99 -22.18
N LEU A 497 -8.88 13.51 -23.31
CA LEU A 497 -9.43 12.67 -24.38
C LEU A 497 -8.34 11.78 -24.99
N ALA A 498 -7.14 12.31 -25.21
CA ALA A 498 -5.99 11.55 -25.69
C ALA A 498 -5.58 10.45 -24.69
N VAL A 499 -5.53 10.77 -23.39
CA VAL A 499 -5.30 9.79 -22.32
C VAL A 499 -6.32 8.65 -22.37
N LEU A 500 -7.62 8.97 -22.36
CA LEU A 500 -8.67 7.96 -22.31
C LEU A 500 -8.69 7.07 -23.57
N VAL A 501 -8.39 7.62 -24.75
CA VAL A 501 -8.25 6.84 -25.98
C VAL A 501 -7.03 5.92 -25.92
N ALA A 502 -5.89 6.42 -25.43
CA ALA A 502 -4.68 5.62 -25.23
C ALA A 502 -4.84 4.54 -24.16
N ASP A 503 -5.78 4.74 -23.23
CA ASP A 503 -6.18 3.77 -22.22
C ASP A 503 -7.23 2.76 -22.74
N GLY A 504 -7.58 2.84 -24.03
CA GLY A 504 -8.36 1.84 -24.75
C GLY A 504 -9.88 2.05 -24.74
N LEU A 505 -10.38 3.20 -24.26
CA LEU A 505 -11.83 3.39 -24.10
C LEU A 505 -12.57 3.55 -25.45
N GLY A 506 -13.69 2.82 -25.59
CA GLY A 506 -14.64 2.96 -26.69
C GLY A 506 -15.44 4.27 -26.64
N ASN A 507 -16.10 4.66 -27.75
CA ASN A 507 -16.93 5.89 -27.80
C ASN A 507 -17.97 5.95 -26.68
N ARG A 508 -18.68 4.83 -26.44
CA ARG A 508 -19.66 4.71 -25.37
C ARG A 508 -19.05 4.92 -23.99
N GLN A 509 -17.92 4.26 -23.70
CA GLN A 509 -17.21 4.42 -22.43
C GLN A 509 -16.69 5.86 -22.25
N LEU A 510 -16.13 6.46 -23.30
CA LEU A 510 -15.71 7.87 -23.29
C LEU A 510 -16.88 8.80 -22.99
N ALA A 511 -18.05 8.56 -23.58
CA ALA A 511 -19.25 9.35 -23.36
C ALA A 511 -19.69 9.27 -21.89
N THR A 512 -19.72 8.07 -21.32
CA THR A 512 -20.02 7.83 -19.90
C THR A 512 -19.00 8.51 -18.98
N VAL A 513 -17.70 8.24 -19.16
CA VAL A 513 -16.62 8.79 -18.32
C VAL A 513 -16.61 10.33 -18.36
N LEU A 514 -16.81 10.92 -19.54
CA LEU A 514 -16.82 12.39 -19.71
C LEU A 514 -18.17 13.03 -19.42
N GLN A 515 -19.20 12.26 -19.01
CA GLN A 515 -20.55 12.74 -18.73
C GLN A 515 -21.14 13.55 -19.91
N THR A 516 -21.04 13.01 -21.12
CA THR A 516 -21.46 13.65 -22.38
C THR A 516 -22.10 12.63 -23.32
N SER A 517 -22.69 13.07 -24.44
CA SER A 517 -23.21 12.16 -25.47
C SER A 517 -22.11 11.55 -26.36
N GLU A 518 -22.36 10.35 -26.92
CA GLU A 518 -21.46 9.69 -27.87
C GLU A 518 -21.16 10.57 -29.10
N LYS A 519 -22.17 11.25 -29.63
CA LYS A 519 -22.02 12.21 -30.74
C LYS A 519 -21.06 13.36 -30.41
N SER A 520 -21.06 13.84 -29.16
CA SER A 520 -20.12 14.87 -28.70
C SER A 520 -18.68 14.33 -28.64
N VAL A 521 -18.51 13.06 -28.23
CA VAL A 521 -17.21 12.38 -28.25
C VAL A 521 -16.69 12.25 -29.68
N GLU A 522 -17.51 11.78 -30.62
CA GLU A 522 -17.15 11.66 -32.03
C GLU A 522 -16.64 13.00 -32.59
N GLY A 523 -17.38 14.08 -32.39
CA GLY A 523 -16.98 15.40 -32.85
C GLY A 523 -15.73 15.97 -32.15
N LYS A 524 -15.42 15.55 -30.92
CA LYS A 524 -14.16 15.91 -30.24
C LYS A 524 -12.99 15.08 -30.78
N LEU A 525 -13.19 13.78 -31.03
CA LEU A 525 -12.17 12.89 -31.60
C LEU A 525 -11.79 13.29 -33.02
N SER A 526 -12.77 13.62 -33.88
CA SER A 526 -12.47 14.11 -35.23
C SER A 526 -11.58 15.35 -35.21
N ARG A 527 -11.85 16.29 -34.29
CA ARG A 527 -11.02 17.49 -34.12
C ARG A 527 -9.63 17.17 -33.57
N LEU A 528 -9.54 16.24 -32.60
CA LEU A 528 -8.27 15.79 -32.05
C LEU A 528 -7.38 15.19 -33.16
N PHE A 529 -7.90 14.24 -33.95
CA PHE A 529 -7.15 13.62 -35.05
C PHE A 529 -6.75 14.61 -36.14
N GLN A 530 -7.63 15.56 -36.48
CA GLN A 530 -7.29 16.62 -37.44
C GLN A 530 -6.14 17.51 -36.95
N GLN A 531 -6.08 17.80 -35.65
CA GLN A 531 -5.05 18.67 -35.07
C GLN A 531 -3.73 17.95 -34.83
N THR A 532 -3.76 16.69 -34.39
CA THR A 532 -2.54 15.92 -34.10
C THR A 532 -1.95 15.23 -35.33
N GLY A 533 -2.72 15.11 -36.42
CA GLY A 533 -2.30 14.45 -37.67
C GLY A 533 -2.35 12.92 -37.64
N TYR A 534 -2.69 12.32 -36.50
CA TYR A 534 -2.83 10.86 -36.35
C TYR A 534 -4.14 10.37 -36.98
N ARG A 535 -4.06 9.27 -37.72
CA ARG A 535 -5.17 8.72 -38.53
C ARG A 535 -5.97 7.65 -37.82
N SER A 536 -5.46 7.12 -36.70
CA SER A 536 -6.14 6.08 -35.93
C SER A 536 -5.91 6.23 -34.42
N ARG A 537 -6.77 5.57 -33.63
CA ARG A 537 -6.61 5.46 -32.17
C ARG A 537 -5.31 4.76 -31.78
N VAL A 538 -4.93 3.74 -32.53
CA VAL A 538 -3.69 2.97 -32.29
C VAL A 538 -2.48 3.87 -32.52
N GLU A 539 -2.49 4.65 -33.60
CA GLU A 539 -1.41 5.60 -33.92
C GLU A 539 -1.28 6.68 -32.85
N LEU A 540 -2.40 7.25 -32.38
CA LEU A 540 -2.43 8.20 -31.26
C LEU A 540 -1.89 7.55 -29.97
N ALA A 541 -2.34 6.33 -29.63
CA ALA A 541 -1.88 5.62 -28.45
C ALA A 541 -0.37 5.32 -28.49
N MET A 542 0.14 4.91 -29.65
CA MET A 542 1.58 4.67 -29.86
C MET A 542 2.41 5.95 -29.73
N ALA A 543 1.92 7.07 -30.26
CA ALA A 543 2.60 8.36 -30.13
C ALA A 543 2.72 8.79 -28.67
N ILE A 544 1.67 8.58 -27.87
CA ILE A 544 1.67 8.87 -26.43
C ILE A 544 2.63 7.94 -25.70
N PHE A 545 2.60 6.65 -26.02
CA PHE A 545 3.48 5.66 -25.41
C PHE A 545 4.96 5.94 -25.69
N ASN A 546 5.29 6.39 -26.91
CA ASN A 546 6.64 6.73 -27.34
C ASN A 546 7.10 8.13 -26.92
N GLY A 547 6.27 8.91 -26.21
CA GLY A 547 6.57 10.31 -25.85
C GLY A 547 6.62 11.28 -27.03
N GLN A 548 6.09 10.90 -28.20
CA GLN A 548 6.02 11.75 -29.40
C GLN A 548 4.88 12.77 -29.33
N LEU A 549 3.87 12.47 -28.51
CA LEU A 549 2.85 13.42 -28.09
C LEU A 549 2.99 13.59 -26.59
N GLU A 550 3.39 14.79 -26.14
CA GLU A 550 3.29 15.15 -24.73
C GLU A 550 1.81 15.23 -24.37
N VAL A 551 1.39 14.35 -23.47
CA VAL A 551 0.03 14.35 -22.91
C VAL A 551 0.09 14.97 -21.56
#